data_AF-A0A6J8AY92-F1
#
_entry.id   AF-A0A6J8AY92-F1
#
_cell.length_a   1.000
_cell.length_b   1.000
_cell.length_c   1.000
_cell.angle_alpha   90.00
_cell.angle_beta   90.00
_cell.angle_gamma   90.00
#
_symmetry.space_group_name_H-M   'P 1'
#
loop_
_entity.id
_entity.type
_entity.pdbx_description
1 polymer ?
#
loop_
_entity_poly.entity_id
_entity_poly.type
_entity_poly.pdbx_seq_one_letter_code
_entity_poly.pdbx_strand_id
1 'polypeptide(L)'
;MRKEKPKPIEGKINFSSGSIDEKNLIYSTDIKGHVGVCKLKCEEKHELLWSSSPYMGDKYLCNLRMSHGFYVSGILPNQYSRFCQAFNIGTIGETTLNSIFQKYAPVVSQLVKESYETALLEEIASYEELQEGIDIVTDASHGTRKNSMYTDVVCLGARTHKVLRVETISKVDCTSAQKHELIGTERIYEYFKNLRDEYEVKIRVHCHDRNTSVNKFIRINGIDTESTNDTWHATKNIAKEIKTICSGPRYKEGQTWHPELSDKAASIKTHLYWAMKNCNKDPVKLKLSLLNIVEHYKNNHEHCSELSRCKTDSNYEPTI
;
A
#
# COMPACT_ATOMS: atom_id res chain seq x y z
N MET A 1 -3.68 -15.24 -30.15
CA MET A 1 -4.35 -14.72 -31.36
C MET A 1 -3.83 -13.32 -31.65
N ARG A 2 -3.06 -13.13 -32.73
CA ARG A 2 -2.69 -11.79 -33.21
C ARG A 2 -3.98 -11.13 -33.73
N LYS A 3 -4.56 -10.19 -32.97
CA LYS A 3 -5.68 -9.37 -33.47
C LYS A 3 -5.11 -8.44 -34.54
N GLU A 4 -5.73 -8.44 -35.72
CA GLU A 4 -5.40 -7.49 -36.80
C GLU A 4 -5.51 -6.06 -36.26
N LYS A 5 -4.53 -5.22 -36.58
CA LYS A 5 -4.64 -3.79 -36.30
C LYS A 5 -5.83 -3.23 -37.09
N PRO A 6 -6.69 -2.40 -36.49
CA PRO A 6 -7.73 -1.71 -37.24
C PRO A 6 -7.09 -0.97 -38.41
N LYS A 7 -7.59 -1.22 -39.63
CA LYS A 7 -7.08 -0.59 -40.85
C LYS A 7 -7.45 0.90 -40.83
N PRO A 8 -6.58 1.79 -41.35
CA PRO A 8 -6.91 3.20 -41.51
C PRO A 8 -8.21 3.35 -42.29
N ILE A 9 -9.08 4.25 -41.83
CA ILE A 9 -10.29 4.64 -42.58
C ILE A 9 -9.88 5.81 -43.47
N GLU A 10 -10.05 5.62 -44.78
CA GLU A 10 -9.83 6.66 -45.79
C GLU A 10 -11.16 7.19 -46.30
N GLY A 11 -11.25 8.49 -46.53
CA GLY A 11 -12.44 9.12 -47.08
C GLY A 11 -12.15 10.45 -47.76
N LYS A 12 -13.16 10.97 -48.47
CA LYS A 12 -13.15 12.28 -49.11
C LYS A 12 -14.23 13.16 -48.48
N ILE A 13 -13.89 14.41 -48.20
CA ILE A 13 -14.85 15.42 -47.75
C ILE A 13 -14.93 16.50 -48.83
N ASN A 14 -16.13 16.75 -49.33
CA ASN A 14 -16.41 17.84 -50.25
C ASN A 14 -16.95 19.02 -49.45
N PHE A 15 -16.27 20.16 -49.51
CA PHE A 15 -16.74 21.40 -48.90
C PHE A 15 -17.50 22.21 -49.94
N SER A 16 -18.83 22.30 -49.81
CA SER A 16 -19.66 23.22 -50.60
C SER A 16 -19.75 24.58 -49.90
N SER A 17 -18.63 25.29 -49.78
CA SER A 17 -18.70 26.73 -49.50
C SER A 17 -19.07 27.43 -50.79
N GLY A 18 -20.25 28.05 -50.82
CA GLY A 18 -20.71 28.85 -51.97
C GLY A 18 -19.61 29.80 -52.43
N SER A 19 -19.33 29.75 -53.73
CA SER A 19 -18.27 30.42 -54.51
C SER A 19 -16.87 29.77 -54.48
N ILE A 20 -16.60 29.03 -55.56
CA ILE A 20 -15.32 28.76 -56.24
C ILE A 20 -14.36 27.76 -55.54
N ASP A 21 -14.04 26.70 -56.30
CA ASP A 21 -13.19 25.52 -56.07
C ASP A 21 -13.67 24.49 -55.02
N GLU A 22 -14.32 23.42 -55.52
CA GLU A 22 -14.49 22.14 -54.80
C GLU A 22 -13.12 21.52 -54.51
N LYS A 23 -12.45 21.95 -53.43
CA LYS A 23 -11.19 21.33 -53.02
C LYS A 23 -11.48 20.00 -52.34
N ASN A 24 -11.10 18.90 -52.97
CA ASN A 24 -11.21 17.59 -52.34
C ASN A 24 -10.16 17.46 -51.23
N LEU A 25 -10.61 17.26 -49.99
CA LEU A 25 -9.76 16.88 -48.88
C LEU A 25 -9.80 15.36 -48.73
N ILE A 26 -8.64 14.73 -48.87
CA ILE A 26 -8.44 13.32 -48.57
C ILE A 26 -8.02 13.24 -47.11
N TYR A 27 -8.72 12.44 -46.32
CA TYR A 27 -8.34 12.17 -44.94
C TYR A 27 -8.03 10.69 -44.72
N SER A 28 -7.10 10.42 -43.82
CA SER A 28 -6.92 9.10 -43.23
C SER A 28 -6.88 9.21 -41.71
N THR A 29 -7.58 8.29 -41.04
CA THR A 29 -7.57 8.22 -39.57
C THR A 29 -6.92 6.95 -39.08
N ASP A 30 -6.13 7.05 -38.01
CA ASP A 30 -5.46 5.94 -37.33
C ASP A 30 -5.58 6.10 -35.82
N ILE A 31 -5.46 4.99 -35.07
CA ILE A 31 -5.42 4.98 -33.61
C ILE A 31 -4.04 4.54 -33.15
N LYS A 32 -3.31 5.44 -32.48
CA LYS A 32 -1.97 5.18 -31.93
C LYS A 32 -2.03 5.10 -30.42
N GLY A 33 -2.26 3.89 -29.89
CA GLY A 33 -2.49 3.70 -28.46
C GLY A 33 -3.88 4.23 -28.10
N HIS A 34 -3.94 5.24 -27.23
CA HIS A 34 -5.17 5.96 -26.84
C HIS A 34 -5.45 7.21 -27.67
N VAL A 35 -4.69 7.44 -28.75
CA VAL A 35 -4.73 8.70 -29.50
C VAL A 35 -5.30 8.50 -30.90
N GLY A 36 -6.35 9.24 -31.23
CA GLY A 36 -6.82 9.38 -32.60
C GLY A 36 -5.90 10.32 -33.37
N VAL A 37 -5.49 9.90 -34.56
CA VAL A 37 -4.63 10.66 -35.46
C VAL A 37 -5.36 10.81 -36.78
N CYS A 38 -5.46 12.04 -37.28
CA CYS A 38 -6.02 12.34 -38.59
C CYS A 38 -4.96 12.98 -39.46
N LYS A 39 -4.71 12.41 -40.63
CA LYS A 39 -3.87 13.01 -41.66
C LYS A 39 -4.77 13.56 -42.76
N LEU A 40 -4.68 14.86 -42.99
CA LEU A 40 -5.43 15.57 -44.03
C LEU A 40 -4.48 15.94 -45.15
N LYS A 41 -4.88 15.70 -46.39
CA LYS A 41 -4.17 16.12 -47.59
C LYS A 41 -5.10 16.88 -48.52
N CYS A 42 -4.67 18.03 -49.00
CA CYS A 42 -5.36 18.73 -50.08
C CYS A 42 -4.76 18.37 -51.45
N GLU A 43 -5.43 18.79 -52.52
CA GLU A 43 -4.99 18.57 -53.91
C GLU A 43 -3.62 19.19 -54.21
N GLU A 44 -3.33 20.36 -53.63
CA GLU A 44 -2.02 21.03 -53.66
C GLU A 44 -0.92 20.34 -52.83
N LYS A 45 -1.14 19.10 -52.37
CA LYS A 45 -0.20 18.27 -51.59
C LYS A 45 0.22 18.84 -50.22
N HIS A 46 -0.46 19.86 -49.70
CA HIS A 46 -0.29 20.25 -48.30
C HIS A 46 -0.76 19.10 -47.39
N GLU A 47 0.02 18.80 -46.35
CA GLU A 47 -0.32 17.77 -45.37
C GLU A 47 -0.51 18.42 -43.99
N LEU A 48 -1.63 18.14 -43.35
CA LEU A 48 -1.88 18.49 -41.95
C LEU A 48 -2.03 17.21 -41.14
N LEU A 49 -1.24 17.09 -40.07
CA LEU A 49 -1.38 16.03 -39.10
C LEU A 49 -2.06 16.60 -37.84
N TRP A 50 -3.25 16.10 -37.54
CA TRP A 50 -3.97 16.39 -36.31
C TRP A 50 -3.93 15.18 -35.38
N SER A 51 -3.80 15.41 -34.08
CA SER A 51 -3.90 14.36 -33.06
C SER A 51 -4.79 14.79 -31.90
N SER A 52 -5.55 13.84 -31.36
CA SER A 52 -6.43 14.07 -30.20
C SER A 52 -5.68 14.26 -28.87
N SER A 53 -4.35 14.16 -28.88
CA SER A 53 -3.48 14.35 -27.70
C SER A 53 -2.38 15.35 -28.05
N PRO A 54 -2.00 16.23 -27.11
CA PRO A 54 -0.76 16.99 -27.23
C PRO A 54 0.45 16.05 -27.13
N TYR A 55 1.60 16.59 -27.52
CA TYR A 55 2.89 15.93 -27.40
C TYR A 55 3.59 16.34 -26.10
N MET A 56 4.33 15.41 -25.51
CA MET A 56 5.32 15.64 -24.46
C MET A 56 6.62 15.02 -24.94
N GLY A 57 7.57 15.87 -25.34
CA GLY A 57 8.71 15.44 -26.14
C GLY A 57 8.25 14.82 -27.47
N ASP A 58 8.72 13.60 -27.75
CA ASP A 58 8.40 12.84 -28.97
C ASP A 58 7.20 11.87 -28.80
N LYS A 59 6.51 11.90 -27.66
CA LYS A 59 5.41 10.98 -27.33
C LYS A 59 4.09 11.71 -27.15
N TYR A 60 2.99 11.01 -27.36
CA TYR A 60 1.67 11.52 -27.02
C TYR A 60 1.46 11.52 -25.49
N LEU A 61 1.09 12.67 -24.93
CA LEU A 61 0.85 12.84 -23.50
C LEU A 61 -0.22 11.88 -22.96
N CYS A 62 -1.30 11.66 -23.70
CA CYS A 62 -2.36 10.72 -23.29
C CYS A 62 -1.80 9.30 -23.11
N ASN A 63 -0.95 8.83 -24.03
CA ASN A 63 -0.32 7.52 -23.91
C ASN A 63 0.59 7.44 -22.68
N LEU A 64 1.38 8.49 -22.40
CA LEU A 64 2.22 8.53 -21.20
C LEU A 64 1.40 8.45 -19.91
N ARG A 65 0.28 9.20 -19.83
CA ARG A 65 -0.63 9.17 -18.67
C ARG A 65 -1.28 7.80 -18.49
N MET A 66 -1.74 7.19 -19.58
CA MET A 66 -2.33 5.85 -19.53
C MET A 66 -1.29 4.78 -19.18
N SER A 67 -0.05 4.91 -19.65
CA SER A 67 1.06 4.03 -19.22
C SER A 67 1.36 4.19 -17.74
N HIS A 68 1.45 5.42 -17.22
CA HIS A 68 1.65 5.67 -15.79
C HIS A 68 0.54 5.02 -14.95
N GLY A 69 -0.73 5.27 -15.30
CA GLY A 69 -1.88 4.66 -14.63
C GLY A 69 -1.85 3.13 -14.67
N PHE A 70 -1.43 2.54 -15.79
CA PHE A 70 -1.21 1.09 -15.89
C PHE A 70 -0.13 0.60 -14.91
N TYR A 71 1.03 1.27 -14.81
CA TYR A 71 2.12 0.84 -13.93
C TYR A 71 1.79 0.94 -12.44
N VAL A 72 1.00 1.92 -12.01
CA VAL A 72 0.72 2.17 -10.58
C VAL A 72 -0.56 1.51 -10.06
N SER A 73 -1.43 1.02 -10.94
CA SER A 73 -2.74 0.47 -10.53
C SER A 73 -2.70 -1.01 -10.13
N GLY A 74 -1.61 -1.72 -10.41
CA GLY A 74 -1.51 -3.16 -10.15
C GLY A 74 -2.36 -4.03 -11.09
N ILE A 75 -2.94 -3.46 -12.16
CA ILE A 75 -3.71 -4.23 -13.13
C ILE A 75 -2.79 -5.06 -14.02
N LEU A 76 -3.22 -6.28 -14.33
CA LEU A 76 -2.53 -7.17 -15.24
C LEU A 76 -2.73 -6.73 -16.71
N PRO A 77 -1.83 -7.08 -17.64
CA PRO A 77 -1.95 -6.72 -19.06
C PRO A 77 -3.29 -7.16 -19.70
N ASN A 78 -3.80 -8.34 -19.30
CA ASN A 78 -5.10 -8.82 -19.76
C ASN A 78 -6.28 -7.99 -19.21
N GLN A 79 -6.20 -7.53 -17.96
CA GLN A 79 -7.19 -6.65 -17.33
C GLN A 79 -7.17 -5.27 -18.01
N TYR A 80 -6.00 -4.73 -18.30
CA TYR A 80 -5.85 -3.48 -19.06
C TYR A 80 -6.48 -3.59 -20.46
N SER A 81 -6.21 -4.67 -21.19
CA SER A 81 -6.82 -4.88 -22.51
C SER A 81 -8.34 -5.02 -22.44
N ARG A 82 -8.86 -5.75 -21.45
CA ARG A 82 -10.31 -5.89 -21.23
C ARG A 82 -10.96 -4.56 -20.86
N PHE A 83 -10.31 -3.78 -20.01
CA PHE A 83 -10.75 -2.42 -19.66
C PHE A 83 -10.88 -1.57 -20.92
N CYS A 84 -9.81 -1.49 -21.74
CA CYS A 84 -9.84 -0.68 -22.95
C CYS A 84 -10.93 -1.12 -23.94
N GLN A 85 -11.13 -2.44 -24.09
CA GLN A 85 -12.19 -3.01 -24.92
C GLN A 85 -13.59 -2.68 -24.42
N ALA A 86 -13.83 -2.76 -23.11
CA ALA A 86 -15.12 -2.46 -22.51
C ALA A 86 -15.54 -1.00 -22.72
N PHE A 87 -14.58 -0.08 -22.73
CA PHE A 87 -14.81 1.35 -22.98
C PHE A 87 -14.68 1.75 -24.46
N ASN A 88 -14.43 0.78 -25.35
CA ASN A 88 -14.17 1.03 -26.78
C ASN A 88 -13.11 2.11 -27.02
N ILE A 89 -12.05 2.12 -26.21
CA ILE A 89 -10.89 3.00 -26.37
C ILE A 89 -9.72 2.20 -26.94
N GLY A 90 -8.77 2.92 -27.53
CA GLY A 90 -7.55 2.30 -28.05
C GLY A 90 -6.71 1.63 -26.95
N THR A 91 -5.63 0.94 -27.31
CA THR A 91 -4.79 0.22 -26.34
C THR A 91 -3.33 0.40 -26.69
N ILE A 92 -2.49 0.69 -25.70
CA ILE A 92 -1.04 0.75 -25.89
C ILE A 92 -0.51 -0.67 -25.98
N GLY A 93 0.25 -0.97 -27.05
CA GLY A 93 0.87 -2.28 -27.22
C GLY A 93 1.97 -2.55 -26.20
N GLU A 94 2.19 -3.83 -25.88
CA GLU A 94 3.18 -4.28 -24.90
C GLU A 94 4.59 -3.78 -25.20
N THR A 95 5.03 -3.81 -26.45
CA THR A 95 6.35 -3.29 -26.84
C THR A 95 6.51 -1.80 -26.51
N THR A 96 5.46 -1.01 -26.72
CA THR A 96 5.48 0.43 -26.41
C THR A 96 5.44 0.66 -24.90
N LEU A 97 4.64 -0.09 -24.16
CA LEU A 97 4.65 -0.07 -22.70
C LEU A 97 6.05 -0.40 -22.17
N ASN A 98 6.65 -1.52 -22.59
CA ASN A 98 7.98 -1.91 -22.15
C ASN A 98 9.03 -0.84 -22.47
N SER A 99 8.99 -0.23 -23.65
CA SER A 99 9.89 0.88 -24.01
C SER A 99 9.73 2.11 -23.11
N ILE A 100 8.50 2.46 -22.74
CA ILE A 100 8.23 3.56 -21.79
C ILE A 100 8.72 3.16 -20.39
N PHE A 101 8.45 1.92 -19.96
CA PHE A 101 8.82 1.41 -18.64
C PHE A 101 10.33 1.47 -18.39
N GLN A 102 11.15 1.15 -19.40
CA GLN A 102 12.62 1.23 -19.29
C GLN A 102 13.13 2.64 -18.95
N LYS A 103 12.41 3.70 -19.34
CA LYS A 103 12.73 5.08 -18.96
C LYS A 103 12.06 5.51 -17.66
N TYR A 104 10.86 4.98 -17.39
CA TYR A 104 10.06 5.30 -16.22
C TYR A 104 10.63 4.71 -14.93
N ALA A 105 11.02 3.43 -14.95
CA ALA A 105 11.45 2.71 -13.76
C ALA A 105 12.69 3.33 -13.07
N PRO A 106 13.75 3.76 -13.79
CA PRO A 106 14.89 4.41 -13.15
C PRO A 106 14.51 5.71 -12.43
N VAL A 107 13.61 6.51 -13.02
CA VAL A 107 13.14 7.77 -12.40
C VAL A 107 12.34 7.48 -11.14
N VAL A 108 11.43 6.50 -11.18
CA VAL A 108 10.69 6.09 -9.97
C VAL A 108 11.63 5.57 -8.90
N SER A 109 12.61 4.74 -9.27
CA SER A 109 13.61 4.23 -8.32
C SER A 109 14.43 5.35 -7.67
N GLN A 110 14.75 6.42 -8.40
CA GLN A 110 15.41 7.59 -7.84
C GLN A 110 14.48 8.33 -6.86
N LEU A 111 13.24 8.63 -7.27
CA LEU A 111 12.27 9.32 -6.42
C LEU A 111 11.95 8.54 -5.13
N VAL A 112 11.93 7.20 -5.21
CA VAL A 112 11.76 6.33 -4.04
C VAL A 112 12.94 6.48 -3.07
N LYS A 113 14.19 6.54 -3.56
CA LYS A 113 15.37 6.77 -2.72
C LYS A 113 15.31 8.14 -2.03
N GLU A 114 15.00 9.19 -2.79
CA GLU A 114 14.84 10.55 -2.25
C GLU A 114 13.72 10.60 -1.20
N SER A 115 12.62 9.88 -1.43
CA SER A 115 11.52 9.76 -0.47
C SER A 115 11.94 9.03 0.81
N TYR A 116 12.73 7.96 0.73
CA TYR A 116 13.26 7.26 1.90
C TYR A 116 14.21 8.14 2.72
N GLU A 117 15.12 8.86 2.05
CA GLU A 117 16.05 9.78 2.71
C GLU A 117 15.30 10.89 3.44
N THR A 118 14.31 11.50 2.79
CA THR A 118 13.47 12.55 3.40
C THR A 118 12.71 12.00 4.61
N ALA A 119 12.04 10.85 4.47
CA ALA A 119 11.30 10.22 5.56
C ALA A 119 12.20 9.89 6.76
N LEU A 120 13.42 9.41 6.49
CA LEU A 120 14.38 9.10 7.53
C LEU A 120 14.91 10.32 8.25
N LEU A 121 15.21 11.40 7.54
CA LEU A 121 15.62 12.67 8.14
C LEU A 121 14.56 13.22 9.09
N GLU A 122 13.30 13.16 8.68
CA GLU A 122 12.18 13.57 9.52
C GLU A 122 12.01 12.66 10.75
N GLU A 123 12.17 11.33 10.58
CA GLU A 123 12.13 10.41 11.71
C GLU A 123 13.26 10.73 12.70
N ILE A 124 14.50 10.88 12.24
CA ILE A 124 15.65 11.23 13.10
C ILE A 124 15.40 12.55 13.83
N ALA A 125 14.94 13.59 13.12
CA ALA A 125 14.63 14.88 13.73
C ALA A 125 13.55 14.76 14.81
N SER A 126 12.58 13.86 14.64
CA SER A 126 11.55 13.62 15.66
C SER A 126 12.08 12.98 16.95
N TYR A 127 13.34 12.49 16.97
CA TYR A 127 14.03 11.89 18.12
C TYR A 127 15.21 12.73 18.64
N GLU A 128 15.42 13.95 18.13
CA GLU A 128 16.61 14.76 18.44
C GLU A 128 16.82 14.99 19.96
N GLU A 129 15.73 15.15 20.71
CA GLU A 129 15.75 15.31 22.18
C GLU A 129 16.22 14.06 22.93
N LEU A 130 16.05 12.87 22.35
CA LEU A 130 16.35 11.60 23.00
C LEU A 130 17.81 11.17 22.77
N GLN A 131 18.42 11.53 21.64
CA GLN A 131 19.80 11.15 21.26
C GLN A 131 20.14 9.64 21.33
N GLU A 132 19.14 8.76 21.42
CA GLU A 132 19.28 7.31 21.64
C GLU A 132 19.09 6.49 20.35
N GLY A 133 18.75 7.13 19.22
CA GLY A 133 18.37 6.47 17.97
C GLY A 133 16.87 6.61 17.66
N ILE A 134 16.43 5.91 16.62
CA ILE A 134 15.03 5.92 16.16
C ILE A 134 14.31 4.63 16.54
N ASP A 135 12.99 4.68 16.65
CA ASP A 135 12.17 3.48 16.75
C ASP A 135 11.56 3.16 15.37
N ILE A 136 11.50 1.88 15.03
CA ILE A 136 10.97 1.41 13.75
C ILE A 136 9.89 0.36 13.94
N VAL A 137 9.01 0.25 12.95
CA VAL A 137 8.02 -0.82 12.83
C VAL A 137 8.22 -1.52 11.51
N THR A 138 8.35 -2.85 11.51
CA THR A 138 8.40 -3.63 10.26
C THR A 138 7.23 -4.60 10.14
N ASP A 139 6.75 -4.77 8.92
CA ASP A 139 5.77 -5.79 8.55
C ASP A 139 6.14 -6.43 7.20
N ALA A 140 5.77 -7.69 7.01
CA ALA A 140 6.06 -8.46 5.80
C ALA A 140 4.78 -8.75 5.01
N SER A 141 4.70 -8.21 3.79
CA SER A 141 3.61 -8.48 2.87
C SER A 141 4.02 -9.52 1.83
N HIS A 142 3.36 -10.68 1.87
CA HIS A 142 3.59 -11.76 0.91
C HIS A 142 2.70 -11.62 -0.34
N GLY A 143 3.29 -11.42 -1.51
CA GLY A 143 2.55 -11.19 -2.76
C GLY A 143 1.70 -12.39 -3.26
N THR A 144 2.03 -13.63 -2.88
CA THR A 144 1.29 -14.84 -3.27
C THR A 144 1.08 -15.78 -2.08
N ARG A 145 -0.03 -16.54 -2.07
CA ARG A 145 -0.29 -17.55 -1.03
C ARG A 145 0.70 -18.71 -1.14
N LYS A 146 1.21 -19.18 0.02
CA LYS A 146 2.15 -20.30 0.22
C LYS A 146 3.43 -20.20 -0.64
N ASN A 147 4.60 -20.13 0.00
CA ASN A 147 5.89 -20.00 -0.69
C ASN A 147 5.88 -18.82 -1.66
N SER A 148 5.69 -17.62 -1.11
CA SER A 148 5.51 -16.41 -1.92
C SER A 148 6.67 -16.20 -2.89
N MET A 149 6.37 -15.82 -4.14
CA MET A 149 7.40 -15.45 -5.12
C MET A 149 8.16 -14.18 -4.70
N TYR A 150 7.43 -13.22 -4.12
CA TYR A 150 7.94 -11.94 -3.65
C TYR A 150 7.39 -11.64 -2.25
N THR A 151 8.19 -11.00 -1.42
CA THR A 151 7.78 -10.50 -0.10
C THR A 151 8.38 -9.14 0.09
N ASP A 152 7.53 -8.15 0.35
CA ASP A 152 7.96 -6.80 0.66
C ASP A 152 8.01 -6.68 2.17
N VAL A 153 9.22 -6.48 2.70
CA VAL A 153 9.43 -6.13 4.11
C VAL A 153 9.48 -4.61 4.19
N VAL A 154 8.43 -4.03 4.76
CA VAL A 154 8.25 -2.57 4.85
C VAL A 154 8.71 -2.12 6.23
N CYS A 155 9.56 -1.11 6.27
CA CYS A 155 10.03 -0.44 7.48
C CYS A 155 9.41 0.96 7.56
N LEU A 156 8.69 1.23 8.65
CA LEU A 156 8.09 2.51 8.97
C LEU A 156 8.80 3.17 10.15
N GLY A 157 8.86 4.50 10.13
CA GLY A 157 9.21 5.28 11.32
C GLY A 157 8.08 5.21 12.34
N ALA A 158 8.42 4.97 13.61
CA ALA A 158 7.41 4.83 14.65
C ALA A 158 6.72 6.16 14.98
N ARG A 159 7.40 7.31 14.82
CA ARG A 159 6.82 8.65 15.07
C ARG A 159 6.19 9.27 13.84
N THR A 160 6.88 9.25 12.70
CA THR A 160 6.38 9.89 11.46
C THR A 160 5.38 9.02 10.71
N HIS A 161 5.37 7.71 10.95
CA HIS A 161 4.61 6.72 10.19
C HIS A 161 4.91 6.73 8.68
N LYS A 162 6.06 7.28 8.28
CA LYS A 162 6.53 7.29 6.90
C LYS A 162 7.35 6.03 6.60
N VAL A 163 7.37 5.64 5.33
CA VAL A 163 8.17 4.51 4.85
C VAL A 163 9.64 4.91 4.81
N LEU A 164 10.44 4.29 5.67
CA LEU A 164 11.89 4.50 5.74
C LEU A 164 12.63 3.61 4.74
N ARG A 165 12.12 2.40 4.52
CA ARG A 165 12.70 1.43 3.60
C ARG A 165 11.69 0.36 3.20
N VAL A 166 11.80 -0.15 1.99
CA VAL A 166 11.15 -1.41 1.57
C VAL A 166 12.21 -2.33 1.00
N GLU A 167 12.26 -3.55 1.48
CA GLU A 167 13.11 -4.63 0.95
C GLU A 167 12.23 -5.70 0.31
N THR A 168 12.32 -5.81 -1.02
CA THR A 168 11.63 -6.86 -1.78
C THR A 168 12.51 -8.10 -1.87
N ILE A 169 12.10 -9.17 -1.21
CA ILE A 169 12.77 -10.47 -1.22
C ILE A 169 12.05 -11.40 -2.17
N SER A 170 12.77 -12.00 -3.10
CA SER A 170 12.25 -12.92 -4.09
C SER A 170 12.70 -14.36 -3.83
N LYS A 171 12.13 -15.32 -4.56
CA LYS A 171 12.60 -16.71 -4.56
C LYS A 171 14.05 -16.89 -5.03
N VAL A 172 14.59 -15.92 -5.76
CA VAL A 172 15.99 -15.93 -6.17
C VAL A 172 16.89 -15.67 -4.96
N ASP A 173 16.45 -14.82 -4.04
CA ASP A 173 17.15 -14.52 -2.79
C ASP A 173 17.04 -15.69 -1.81
N CYS A 174 15.85 -16.27 -1.65
CA CYS A 174 15.63 -17.43 -0.81
C CYS A 174 14.43 -18.25 -1.28
N THR A 175 14.59 -19.57 -1.38
CA THR A 175 13.49 -20.45 -1.80
C THR A 175 12.36 -20.56 -0.76
N SER A 176 12.65 -20.21 0.50
CA SER A 176 11.72 -20.32 1.63
C SER A 176 11.15 -18.96 2.02
N ALA A 177 9.86 -18.77 1.73
CA ALA A 177 9.15 -17.53 2.09
C ALA A 177 9.12 -17.25 3.59
N GLN A 178 9.20 -18.29 4.43
CA GLN A 178 9.30 -18.15 5.89
C GLN A 178 10.57 -17.42 6.34
N LYS A 179 11.62 -17.41 5.50
CA LYS A 179 12.88 -16.70 5.77
C LYS A 179 12.92 -15.29 5.16
N HIS A 180 11.97 -14.93 4.30
CA HIS A 180 12.02 -13.64 3.60
C HIS A 180 11.98 -12.46 4.57
N GLU A 181 11.15 -12.54 5.61
CA GLU A 181 11.06 -11.49 6.62
C GLU A 181 12.42 -11.25 7.29
N LEU A 182 13.08 -12.32 7.75
CA LEU A 182 14.42 -12.23 8.34
C LEU A 182 15.43 -11.58 7.39
N ILE A 183 15.47 -12.02 6.12
CA ILE A 183 16.42 -11.48 5.13
C ILE A 183 16.14 -10.00 4.85
N GLY A 184 14.87 -9.63 4.74
CA GLY A 184 14.50 -8.21 4.57
C GLY A 184 14.88 -7.39 5.79
N THR A 185 14.65 -7.89 7.01
CA THR A 185 15.10 -7.24 8.24
C THR A 185 16.62 -7.08 8.27
N GLU A 186 17.39 -8.11 7.92
CA GLU A 186 18.86 -8.05 7.85
C GLU A 186 19.31 -6.92 6.90
N ARG A 187 18.74 -6.85 5.70
CA ARG A 187 19.04 -5.79 4.72
C ARG A 187 18.66 -4.39 5.21
N ILE A 188 17.56 -4.26 5.96
CA ILE A 188 17.15 -2.98 6.57
C ILE A 188 18.18 -2.53 7.62
N TYR A 189 18.65 -3.44 8.47
CA TYR A 189 19.70 -3.11 9.46
C TYR A 189 21.02 -2.74 8.77
N GLU A 190 21.43 -3.51 7.76
CA GLU A 190 22.60 -3.18 6.94
C GLU A 190 22.47 -1.81 6.26
N TYR A 191 21.28 -1.47 5.77
CA TYR A 191 21.00 -0.16 5.19
C TYR A 191 21.24 0.96 6.21
N PHE A 192 20.64 0.89 7.40
CA PHE A 192 20.81 1.93 8.43
C PHE A 192 22.24 2.02 8.97
N LYS A 193 22.94 0.88 9.04
CA LYS A 193 24.33 0.84 9.45
C LYS A 193 25.28 1.52 8.45
N ASN A 194 25.03 1.34 7.16
CA ASN A 194 25.93 1.81 6.10
C ASN A 194 25.47 3.10 5.42
N LEU A 195 24.40 3.75 5.90
CA LEU A 195 23.77 4.84 5.16
C LEU A 195 24.62 6.11 5.07
N ARG A 196 25.46 6.37 6.07
CA ARG A 196 26.30 7.56 6.11
C ARG A 196 27.72 7.20 6.50
N ASP A 197 28.67 7.73 5.75
CA ASP A 197 30.11 7.52 5.96
C ASP A 197 30.59 7.97 7.35
N GLU A 198 29.86 8.90 7.98
CA GLU A 198 30.25 9.54 9.24
C GLU A 198 29.45 9.08 10.48
N TYR A 199 28.24 8.52 10.31
CA TYR A 199 27.40 8.12 11.46
C TYR A 199 26.31 7.10 11.11
N GLU A 200 26.30 6.01 11.88
CA GLU A 200 25.26 4.97 11.85
C GLU A 200 23.92 5.50 12.40
N VAL A 201 22.81 5.11 11.75
CA VAL A 201 21.48 5.34 12.30
C VAL A 201 21.15 4.20 13.27
N LYS A 202 21.22 4.48 14.57
CA LYS A 202 20.90 3.50 15.61
C LYS A 202 19.40 3.24 15.70
N ILE A 203 19.04 1.97 15.81
CA ILE A 203 17.67 1.53 16.07
C ILE A 203 17.53 1.24 17.57
N ARG A 204 16.71 2.03 18.25
CA ARG A 204 16.45 1.90 19.69
C ARG A 204 15.39 0.85 19.98
N VAL A 205 14.22 0.97 19.34
CA VAL A 205 13.14 -0.02 19.46
C VAL A 205 12.78 -0.53 18.08
N HIS A 206 12.66 -1.84 17.95
CA HIS A 206 12.16 -2.48 16.75
C HIS A 206 10.89 -3.27 17.06
N CYS A 207 9.78 -2.80 16.50
CA CYS A 207 8.48 -3.43 16.60
C CYS A 207 8.18 -4.28 15.36
N HIS A 208 7.84 -5.55 15.52
CA HIS A 208 7.50 -6.48 14.43
C HIS A 208 6.46 -7.52 14.87
N ASP A 209 6.02 -8.40 13.96
CA ASP A 209 5.16 -9.54 14.32
C ASP A 209 5.92 -10.52 15.25
N ARG A 210 5.24 -11.53 15.80
CA ARG A 210 5.88 -12.54 16.66
C ARG A 210 6.71 -13.54 15.84
N ASN A 211 7.75 -13.07 15.17
CA ASN A 211 8.68 -13.90 14.41
C ASN A 211 9.91 -14.28 15.27
N THR A 212 10.08 -15.57 15.54
CA THR A 212 11.17 -16.08 16.40
C THR A 212 12.55 -15.88 15.77
N SER A 213 12.65 -15.93 14.45
CA SER A 213 13.91 -15.74 13.73
C SER A 213 14.36 -14.29 13.79
N VAL A 214 13.44 -13.35 13.59
CA VAL A 214 13.70 -11.90 13.72
C VAL A 214 14.08 -11.55 15.16
N ASN A 215 13.32 -12.06 16.15
CA ASN A 215 13.67 -11.89 17.56
C ASN A 215 15.09 -12.38 17.89
N LYS A 216 15.48 -13.54 17.36
CA LYS A 216 16.83 -14.07 17.54
C LYS A 216 17.87 -13.18 16.87
N PHE A 217 17.59 -12.68 15.67
CA PHE A 217 18.48 -11.77 14.94
C PHE A 217 18.71 -10.47 15.71
N ILE A 218 17.65 -9.79 16.16
CA ILE A 218 17.75 -8.53 16.91
C ILE A 218 18.56 -8.77 18.20
N ARG A 219 18.29 -9.86 18.93
CA ARG A 219 19.02 -10.18 20.16
C ARG A 219 20.52 -10.39 19.94
N ILE A 220 20.94 -10.89 18.78
CA ILE A 220 22.35 -11.20 18.49
C ILE A 220 23.07 -10.01 17.84
N ASN A 221 22.41 -9.32 16.91
CA ASN A 221 23.03 -8.34 16.02
C ASN A 221 22.56 -6.90 16.27
N GLY A 222 21.36 -6.70 16.85
CA GLY A 222 20.85 -5.39 17.27
C GLY A 222 21.34 -5.06 18.67
N ILE A 223 22.65 -4.87 18.82
CA ILE A 223 23.24 -4.43 20.09
C ILE A 223 22.55 -3.13 20.49
N ASP A 224 21.96 -3.10 21.69
CA ASP A 224 21.16 -2.00 22.23
C ASP A 224 19.80 -1.73 21.56
N THR A 225 19.27 -2.66 20.75
CA THR A 225 17.88 -2.58 20.24
C THR A 225 16.90 -3.37 21.11
N GLU A 226 15.85 -2.71 21.62
CA GLU A 226 14.71 -3.36 22.26
C GLU A 226 13.77 -3.98 21.20
N SER A 227 13.64 -5.31 21.21
CA SER A 227 12.68 -6.03 20.36
C SER A 227 11.30 -6.03 21.00
N THR A 228 10.29 -5.48 20.32
CA THR A 228 8.90 -5.41 20.79
C THR A 228 7.94 -6.04 19.79
N ASN A 229 6.78 -6.49 20.27
CA ASN A 229 5.74 -7.03 19.41
C ASN A 229 4.78 -5.91 19.00
N ASP A 230 4.29 -5.97 17.77
CA ASP A 230 3.29 -5.03 17.32
C ASP A 230 1.94 -5.23 18.02
N THR A 231 1.25 -4.11 18.23
CA THR A 231 -0.06 -4.11 18.90
C THR A 231 -1.18 -4.50 17.93
N TRP A 232 -0.95 -4.36 16.63
CA TRP A 232 -1.93 -4.69 15.62
C TRP A 232 -2.11 -6.20 15.47
N HIS A 233 -1.05 -6.99 15.29
CA HIS A 233 -1.15 -8.45 15.25
C HIS A 233 -1.65 -9.02 16.58
N ALA A 234 -1.22 -8.43 17.71
CA ALA A 234 -1.72 -8.81 19.04
C ALA A 234 -3.26 -8.67 19.14
N THR A 235 -3.82 -7.54 18.72
CA THR A 235 -5.26 -7.27 18.83
C THR A 235 -6.09 -7.90 17.71
N LYS A 236 -5.53 -8.11 16.53
CA LYS A 236 -6.21 -8.69 15.35
C LYS A 236 -6.75 -10.08 15.63
N ASN A 237 -5.96 -10.95 16.23
CA ASN A 237 -6.40 -12.32 16.53
C ASN A 237 -7.50 -12.32 17.58
N ILE A 238 -7.37 -11.49 18.63
CA ILE A 238 -8.39 -11.34 19.67
C ILE A 238 -9.70 -10.82 19.04
N ALA A 239 -9.63 -9.80 18.19
CA ALA A 239 -10.79 -9.25 17.48
C ALA A 239 -11.48 -10.28 16.58
N LYS A 240 -10.71 -11.20 15.97
CA LYS A 240 -11.26 -12.29 15.16
C LYS A 240 -12.04 -13.29 16.01
N GLU A 241 -11.51 -13.66 17.18
CA GLU A 241 -12.21 -14.54 18.12
C GLU A 241 -13.48 -13.88 18.67
N ILE A 242 -13.41 -12.60 19.07
CA ILE A 242 -14.57 -11.83 19.51
C ILE A 242 -15.66 -11.76 18.44
N LYS A 243 -15.28 -11.63 17.17
CA LYS A 243 -16.26 -11.60 16.07
C LYS A 243 -17.10 -12.88 16.00
N THR A 244 -16.56 -14.03 16.41
CA THR A 244 -17.33 -15.28 16.48
C THR A 244 -18.41 -15.25 17.56
N ILE A 245 -18.17 -14.48 18.63
CA ILE A 245 -19.07 -14.25 19.77
C ILE A 245 -20.14 -13.20 19.44
N CYS A 246 -19.76 -12.13 18.74
CA CYS A 246 -20.66 -11.02 18.41
C CYS A 246 -21.52 -11.28 17.16
N SER A 247 -21.11 -12.18 16.27
CA SER A 247 -21.82 -12.43 15.02
C SER A 247 -21.67 -13.88 14.55
N GLY A 248 -22.75 -14.45 14.02
CA GLY A 248 -22.73 -15.82 13.52
C GLY A 248 -24.00 -16.19 12.75
N PRO A 249 -24.03 -17.40 12.17
CA PRO A 249 -25.25 -17.96 11.62
C PRO A 249 -26.22 -18.37 12.74
N ARG A 250 -27.53 -18.29 12.49
CA ARG A 250 -28.60 -18.57 13.47
C ARG A 250 -28.49 -19.91 14.22
N TYR A 251 -27.97 -20.96 13.58
CA TYR A 251 -27.79 -22.25 14.23
C TYR A 251 -26.69 -22.26 15.32
N LYS A 252 -25.85 -21.22 15.40
CA LYS A 252 -24.82 -21.02 16.44
C LYS A 252 -25.24 -20.05 17.53
N GLU A 253 -26.46 -19.50 17.44
CA GLU A 253 -27.04 -18.62 18.45
C GLU A 253 -27.14 -19.35 19.79
N GLY A 254 -26.66 -18.71 20.86
CA GLY A 254 -26.60 -19.29 22.22
C GLY A 254 -25.48 -20.32 22.43
N GLN A 255 -24.70 -20.68 21.40
CA GLN A 255 -23.56 -21.60 21.52
C GLN A 255 -22.23 -20.86 21.39
N THR A 256 -21.99 -20.26 20.22
CA THR A 256 -20.78 -19.47 19.96
C THR A 256 -21.10 -18.04 19.62
N TRP A 257 -22.34 -17.71 19.22
CA TRP A 257 -22.79 -16.35 18.94
C TRP A 257 -23.90 -15.96 19.91
N HIS A 258 -23.81 -14.76 20.47
CA HIS A 258 -24.79 -14.20 21.40
C HIS A 258 -25.27 -12.83 20.86
N PRO A 259 -26.57 -12.68 20.50
CA PRO A 259 -27.11 -11.43 19.97
C PRO A 259 -26.88 -10.22 20.87
N GLU A 260 -26.87 -10.43 22.19
CA GLU A 260 -26.65 -9.42 23.23
C GLU A 260 -25.23 -8.80 23.14
N LEU A 261 -24.29 -9.50 22.50
CA LEU A 261 -22.90 -9.07 22.38
C LEU A 261 -22.58 -8.47 21.00
N SER A 262 -23.57 -8.28 20.13
CA SER A 262 -23.36 -7.97 18.71
C SER A 262 -22.66 -6.63 18.43
N ASP A 263 -22.84 -5.64 19.29
CA ASP A 263 -22.22 -4.31 19.22
C ASP A 263 -20.86 -4.23 19.95
N LYS A 264 -20.47 -5.27 20.69
CA LYS A 264 -19.34 -5.21 21.63
C LYS A 264 -17.97 -5.38 20.97
N ALA A 265 -17.90 -5.89 19.74
CA ALA A 265 -16.63 -6.16 19.07
C ALA A 265 -15.73 -4.92 18.94
N ALA A 266 -16.31 -3.78 18.56
CA ALA A 266 -15.57 -2.53 18.40
C ALA A 266 -15.09 -1.99 19.74
N SER A 267 -15.95 -1.96 20.76
CA SER A 267 -15.59 -1.48 22.10
C SER A 267 -14.49 -2.33 22.74
N ILE A 268 -14.54 -3.66 22.57
CA ILE A 268 -13.50 -4.54 23.10
C ILE A 268 -12.16 -4.21 22.42
N LYS A 269 -12.12 -4.07 21.10
CA LYS A 269 -10.87 -3.74 20.38
C LYS A 269 -10.27 -2.42 20.87
N THR A 270 -11.10 -1.39 21.08
CA THR A 270 -10.67 -0.11 21.65
C THR A 270 -10.10 -0.28 23.07
N HIS A 271 -10.76 -1.09 23.90
CA HIS A 271 -10.27 -1.40 25.25
C HIS A 271 -8.91 -2.10 25.24
N LEU A 272 -8.67 -3.03 24.31
CA LEU A 272 -7.36 -3.67 24.18
C LEU A 272 -6.24 -2.65 23.97
N TYR A 273 -6.44 -1.70 23.05
CA TYR A 273 -5.46 -0.63 22.81
C TYR A 273 -5.29 0.28 24.02
N TRP A 274 -6.40 0.65 24.66
CA TRP A 274 -6.36 1.45 25.87
C TRP A 274 -5.58 0.74 26.99
N ALA A 275 -5.83 -0.56 27.22
CA ALA A 275 -5.15 -1.35 28.23
C ALA A 275 -3.64 -1.45 27.96
N MET A 276 -3.24 -1.69 26.70
CA MET A 276 -1.82 -1.69 26.31
C MET A 276 -1.15 -0.33 26.52
N LYS A 277 -1.86 0.77 26.24
CA LYS A 277 -1.32 2.13 26.44
C LYS A 277 -1.18 2.51 27.92
N ASN A 278 -2.10 2.03 28.77
CA ASN A 278 -2.21 2.47 30.17
C ASN A 278 -1.66 1.44 31.19
N CYS A 279 -1.04 0.35 30.73
CA CYS A 279 -0.46 -0.65 31.62
C CYS A 279 0.88 -0.22 32.24
N ASN A 280 1.49 0.91 31.83
CA ASN A 280 2.78 1.39 32.33
C ASN A 280 3.90 0.33 32.24
N LYS A 281 3.89 -0.48 31.17
CA LYS A 281 4.80 -1.64 30.98
C LYS A 281 4.67 -2.74 32.06
N ASP A 282 3.62 -2.71 32.89
CA ASP A 282 3.35 -3.75 33.89
C ASP A 282 2.47 -4.87 33.28
N PRO A 283 2.99 -6.10 33.14
CA PRO A 283 2.25 -7.21 32.57
C PRO A 283 1.08 -7.67 33.45
N VAL A 284 1.17 -7.52 34.78
CA VAL A 284 0.09 -7.84 35.71
C VAL A 284 -1.05 -6.84 35.53
N LYS A 285 -0.72 -5.53 35.51
CA LYS A 285 -1.70 -4.47 35.26
C LYS A 285 -2.36 -4.63 33.90
N LEU A 286 -1.60 -4.98 32.86
CA LEU A 286 -2.14 -5.26 31.53
C LEU A 286 -3.15 -6.41 31.59
N LYS A 287 -2.76 -7.54 32.16
CA LYS A 287 -3.62 -8.73 32.27
C LYS A 287 -4.90 -8.43 33.04
N LEU A 288 -4.80 -7.75 34.18
CA LEU A 288 -5.96 -7.36 34.98
C LEU A 288 -6.89 -6.43 34.18
N SER A 289 -6.34 -5.42 33.51
CA SER A 289 -7.13 -4.50 32.68
C SER A 289 -7.85 -5.22 31.55
N LEU A 290 -7.18 -6.18 30.89
CA LEU A 290 -7.78 -6.97 29.81
C LEU A 290 -8.91 -7.88 30.32
N LEU A 291 -8.72 -8.54 31.47
CA LEU A 291 -9.71 -9.46 32.04
C LEU A 291 -10.91 -8.71 32.64
N ASN A 292 -10.72 -7.48 33.12
CA ASN A 292 -11.79 -6.66 33.69
C ASN A 292 -12.93 -6.35 32.71
N ILE A 293 -12.72 -6.54 31.40
CA ILE A 293 -13.76 -6.31 30.40
C ILE A 293 -15.02 -7.16 30.62
N VAL A 294 -14.86 -8.38 31.15
CA VAL A 294 -15.99 -9.28 31.44
C VAL A 294 -16.80 -8.74 32.60
N GLU A 295 -16.14 -8.25 33.65
CA GLU A 295 -16.79 -7.65 34.81
C GLU A 295 -17.50 -6.35 34.44
N HIS A 296 -16.87 -5.52 33.59
CA HIS A 296 -17.50 -4.31 33.04
C HIS A 296 -18.83 -4.62 32.34
N TYR A 297 -18.90 -5.70 31.55
CA TYR A 297 -20.14 -6.12 30.89
C TYR A 297 -21.17 -6.74 31.84
N LYS A 298 -20.76 -7.29 32.99
CA LYS A 298 -21.67 -7.69 34.07
C LYS A 298 -22.14 -6.51 34.92
N ASN A 299 -21.84 -5.28 34.49
CA ASN A 299 -22.10 -4.05 35.26
C ASN A 299 -21.35 -4.00 36.60
N ASN A 300 -20.21 -4.70 36.71
CA ASN A 300 -19.31 -4.61 37.85
C ASN A 300 -18.14 -3.68 37.50
N HIS A 301 -18.11 -2.50 38.14
CA HIS A 301 -17.13 -1.43 37.87
C HIS A 301 -16.10 -1.25 38.98
N GLU A 302 -15.94 -2.23 39.89
CA GLU A 302 -15.02 -2.12 41.03
C GLU A 302 -13.56 -1.96 40.60
N HIS A 303 -13.15 -2.60 39.50
CA HIS A 303 -11.76 -2.59 39.01
C HIS A 303 -11.57 -1.75 37.73
N CYS A 304 -12.54 -0.90 37.38
CA CYS A 304 -12.40 0.05 36.28
C CYS A 304 -11.45 1.19 36.67
N SER A 305 -10.70 1.72 35.70
CA SER A 305 -9.84 2.87 35.94
C SER A 305 -10.67 4.09 36.35
N GLU A 306 -10.14 4.93 37.23
CA GLU A 306 -10.73 6.22 37.62
C GLU A 306 -10.98 7.16 36.45
N LEU A 307 -10.26 7.01 35.33
CA LEU A 307 -10.46 7.79 34.12
C LEU A 307 -11.52 7.19 33.18
N SER A 308 -12.06 6.02 33.52
CA SER A 308 -13.06 5.35 32.69
C SER A 308 -14.36 6.15 32.68
N ARG A 309 -15.04 6.15 31.54
CA ARG A 309 -16.34 6.82 31.39
C ARG A 309 -17.36 6.38 32.46
N CYS A 310 -17.37 5.11 32.86
CA CYS A 310 -18.25 4.60 33.92
C CYS A 310 -17.99 5.18 35.32
N LYS A 311 -16.85 5.86 35.52
CA LYS A 311 -16.50 6.56 36.77
C LYS A 311 -16.64 8.07 36.63
N THR A 312 -16.46 8.62 35.42
CA THR A 312 -16.35 10.06 35.18
C THR A 312 -17.60 10.71 34.58
N ASP A 313 -18.45 9.95 33.89
CA ASP A 313 -19.67 10.45 33.24
C ASP A 313 -20.89 10.15 34.11
N SER A 314 -21.56 11.20 34.61
CA SER A 314 -22.77 11.06 35.42
C SER A 314 -23.96 10.48 34.65
N ASN A 315 -23.90 10.47 33.31
CA ASN A 315 -24.91 9.87 32.44
C ASN A 315 -24.46 8.52 31.89
N TYR A 316 -23.48 7.86 32.51
CA TYR A 316 -23.07 6.53 32.10
C TYR A 316 -24.19 5.52 32.33
N GLU A 317 -24.69 4.93 31.24
CA GLU A 317 -25.55 3.76 31.28
C GLU A 317 -24.78 2.54 30.77
N PRO A 318 -24.75 1.42 31.53
CA PRO A 318 -24.14 0.19 31.06
C PRO A 318 -24.89 -0.30 29.82
N THR A 319 -24.14 -0.74 28.82
CA THR A 319 -24.74 -1.31 27.61
C THR A 319 -25.28 -2.69 27.97
N ILE A 320 -26.61 -2.77 28.10
CA ILE A 320 -27.37 -4.02 28.28
C ILE A 320 -27.20 -4.89 27.03
#